data_AF-A0A5C5RPS5-F1
#
_entry.id   AF-A0A5C5RPS5-F1
#
_cell.length_a   1.000
_cell.length_b   1.000
_cell.length_c   1.000
_cell.angle_alpha   90.00
_cell.angle_beta   90.00
_cell.angle_gamma   90.00
#
_symmetry.space_group_name_H-M   'P 1'
#
loop_
_entity.id
_entity.type
_entity.pdbx_description
1 polymer ?
#
loop_
_entity_poly.entity_id
_entity_poly.type
_entity_poly.pdbx_seq_one_letter_code
_entity_poly.pdbx_strand_id
1 'polypeptide(L)'
;MSGTKQPVEYWGIGQFAEHHGLTYETVHGYFKQGYLPQQDAEMGEPGTRGWRPGWLPVTVTDGWFRRQANATTGVVGERPTAPAAARRSQVYWSLRQIGAELGRGRSTVNRWYDDGRLGLPDAVFGETREPAYLPATIRRLDLPVSTK
;
A
#
# COMPACT_ATOMS: atom_id res chain seq x y z
N MET A 1 7.72 11.25 26.59
CA MET A 1 6.52 10.62 26.00
C MET A 1 6.96 9.76 24.83
N SER A 2 7.24 8.48 25.06
CA SER A 2 7.60 7.54 23.99
C SER A 2 6.31 7.12 23.27
N GLY A 3 5.88 7.90 22.29
CA GLY A 3 4.82 7.46 21.37
C GLY A 3 5.36 6.28 20.57
N THR A 4 4.93 5.07 20.88
CA THR A 4 5.21 3.90 20.06
C THR A 4 4.62 4.15 18.68
N LYS A 5 5.48 4.41 17.69
CA LYS A 5 5.09 4.54 16.28
C LYS A 5 4.45 3.23 15.85
N GLN A 6 3.14 3.22 15.65
CA GLN A 6 2.44 2.06 15.07
C GLN A 6 2.51 2.14 13.53
N PRO A 7 2.78 1.03 12.84
CA PRO A 7 2.75 1.00 11.38
C PRO A 7 1.36 1.36 10.85
N VAL A 8 1.30 2.12 9.77
CA VAL A 8 0.03 2.39 9.06
C VAL A 8 -0.42 1.10 8.36
N GLU A 9 -1.68 0.72 8.53
CA GLU A 9 -2.23 -0.49 7.92
C GLU A 9 -2.95 -0.16 6.62
N TYR A 10 -2.46 -0.73 5.52
CA TYR A 10 -3.09 -0.62 4.21
C TYR A 10 -3.69 -1.95 3.79
N TRP A 11 -4.94 -1.90 3.34
CA TRP A 11 -5.61 -3.03 2.74
C TRP A 11 -5.12 -3.28 1.33
N GLY A 12 -4.75 -4.53 1.06
CA GLY A 12 -4.54 -5.02 -0.29
C GLY A 12 -5.86 -5.36 -0.99
N ILE A 13 -5.77 -5.84 -2.23
CA ILE A 13 -6.93 -6.24 -3.04
C ILE A 13 -7.79 -7.31 -2.33
N GLY A 14 -7.17 -8.28 -1.65
CA GLY A 14 -7.89 -9.33 -0.90
C GLY A 14 -8.75 -8.77 0.23
N GLN A 15 -8.16 -7.97 1.12
CA GLN A 15 -8.88 -7.33 2.23
C GLN A 15 -9.95 -6.36 1.74
N PHE A 16 -9.68 -5.64 0.66
CA PHE A 16 -10.69 -4.83 0.00
C PHE A 16 -11.88 -5.69 -0.42
N ALA A 17 -11.61 -6.82 -1.08
CA ALA A 17 -12.66 -7.72 -1.55
C ALA A 17 -13.47 -8.31 -0.39
N GLU A 18 -12.80 -8.84 0.63
CA GLU A 18 -13.43 -9.41 1.81
C GLU A 18 -14.32 -8.39 2.52
N HIS A 19 -13.79 -7.20 2.79
CA HIS A 19 -14.53 -6.14 3.48
C HIS A 19 -15.80 -5.73 2.75
N HIS A 20 -15.79 -5.83 1.42
CA HIS A 20 -16.89 -5.44 0.55
C HIS A 20 -17.77 -6.61 0.09
N GLY A 21 -17.53 -7.83 0.56
CA GLY A 21 -18.28 -9.02 0.14
C GLY A 21 -18.11 -9.36 -1.34
N LEU A 22 -16.98 -9.00 -1.93
CA LEU A 22 -16.63 -9.27 -3.33
C LEU A 22 -15.57 -10.37 -3.43
N THR A 23 -15.42 -10.97 -4.61
CA THR A 23 -14.28 -11.87 -4.87
C THR A 23 -13.02 -11.08 -5.19
N TYR A 24 -11.87 -11.69 -4.92
CA TYR A 24 -10.57 -11.14 -5.29
C TYR A 24 -10.51 -10.84 -6.79
N GLU A 25 -11.00 -11.75 -7.64
CA GLU A 25 -10.98 -11.61 -9.10
C GLU A 25 -11.79 -10.39 -9.55
N THR A 26 -12.96 -10.16 -8.96
CA THR A 26 -13.81 -9.00 -9.26
C THR A 26 -13.10 -7.71 -8.93
N VAL A 27 -12.57 -7.57 -7.71
CA VAL A 27 -11.87 -6.35 -7.27
C VAL A 27 -10.58 -6.14 -8.08
N HIS A 28 -9.84 -7.21 -8.38
CA HIS A 28 -8.68 -7.15 -9.24
C HIS A 28 -9.03 -6.71 -10.67
N GLY A 29 -10.17 -7.16 -11.21
CA GLY A 29 -10.72 -6.69 -12.47
C GLY A 29 -11.03 -5.19 -12.45
N TYR A 30 -11.74 -4.73 -11.41
CA TYR A 30 -12.05 -3.31 -11.20
C TYR A 30 -10.80 -2.45 -11.06
N PHE A 31 -9.78 -2.95 -10.36
CA PHE A 31 -8.51 -2.27 -10.21
C PHE A 31 -7.85 -2.04 -11.58
N LYS A 32 -7.75 -3.08 -12.41
CA LYS A 32 -7.18 -2.99 -13.77
C LYS A 32 -7.96 -2.06 -14.69
N GLN A 33 -9.27 -1.96 -14.49
CA GLN A 33 -10.17 -1.12 -15.27
C GLN A 33 -10.24 0.32 -14.76
N GLY A 34 -9.58 0.65 -13.63
CA GLY A 34 -9.61 1.98 -13.03
C GLY A 34 -10.94 2.32 -12.33
N TYR A 35 -11.73 1.32 -11.97
CA TYR A 35 -13.00 1.49 -11.26
C TYR A 35 -12.85 1.60 -9.75
N LEU A 36 -11.73 1.17 -9.19
CA LEU A 36 -11.42 1.35 -7.77
C LEU A 36 -11.00 2.80 -7.49
N PRO A 37 -11.17 3.30 -6.25
CA PRO A 37 -10.62 4.58 -5.87
C PRO A 37 -9.10 4.55 -6.02
N GLN A 38 -8.50 5.73 -6.21
CA GLN A 38 -7.05 5.85 -6.17
C GLN A 38 -6.52 5.29 -4.84
N GLN A 39 -5.48 4.47 -4.93
CA GLN A 39 -4.77 3.92 -3.79
C GLN A 39 -4.11 5.04 -2.97
N ASP A 40 -4.14 4.89 -1.64
CA ASP A 40 -3.49 5.83 -0.73
C ASP A 40 -1.98 5.58 -0.64
N ALA A 41 -1.55 4.34 -0.90
CA ALA A 41 -0.16 3.95 -0.89
C ALA A 41 0.18 2.84 -1.88
N GLU A 42 1.47 2.72 -2.15
CA GLU A 42 2.05 1.67 -2.96
C GLU A 42 3.27 1.09 -2.26
N MET A 43 3.39 -0.24 -2.30
CA MET A 43 4.59 -0.93 -1.87
C MET A 43 5.28 -1.54 -3.09
N GLY A 44 6.56 -1.23 -3.29
CA GLY A 44 7.32 -1.71 -4.45
C GLY A 44 7.27 -0.76 -5.64
N GLU A 45 7.96 -1.12 -6.72
CA GLU A 45 8.01 -0.34 -7.96
C GLU A 45 6.84 -0.71 -8.89
N PRO A 46 6.05 0.28 -9.37
CA PRO A 46 4.93 0.05 -10.29
C PRO A 46 5.27 -0.87 -11.46
N GLY A 47 4.38 -1.81 -11.76
CA GLY A 47 4.56 -2.76 -12.87
C GLY A 47 5.51 -3.92 -12.59
N THR A 48 6.15 -3.98 -11.42
CA THR A 48 6.98 -5.14 -11.02
C THR A 48 6.15 -6.20 -10.30
N ARG A 49 6.59 -7.46 -10.31
CA ARG A 49 5.93 -8.58 -9.59
C ARG A 49 5.77 -8.34 -8.08
N GLY A 50 6.54 -7.42 -7.49
CA GLY A 50 6.49 -7.09 -6.07
C GLY A 50 5.64 -5.87 -5.73
N TRP A 51 5.05 -5.22 -6.73
CA TRP A 51 4.24 -4.03 -6.53
C TRP A 51 2.87 -4.38 -5.95
N ARG A 52 2.41 -3.59 -4.96
CA ARG A 52 1.09 -3.75 -4.36
C ARG A 52 0.44 -2.40 -4.10
N PRO A 53 -0.82 -2.20 -4.53
CA PRO A 53 -1.61 -1.07 -4.09
C PRO A 53 -2.09 -1.28 -2.65
N GLY A 54 -2.26 -0.17 -1.93
CA GLY A 54 -2.76 -0.14 -0.57
C GLY A 54 -3.80 0.95 -0.40
N TRP A 55 -4.94 0.60 0.19
CA TRP A 55 -5.97 1.56 0.57
C TRP A 55 -6.09 1.63 2.09
N LEU A 56 -6.30 2.84 2.62
CA LEU A 56 -6.66 2.98 4.02
C LEU A 56 -8.08 2.44 4.24
N PRO A 57 -8.36 1.79 5.39
CA PRO A 57 -9.71 1.33 5.74
C PRO A 57 -10.78 2.43 5.60
N VAL A 58 -10.45 3.67 5.99
CA VAL A 58 -11.34 4.84 5.88
C VAL A 58 -11.64 5.24 4.43
N THR A 59 -10.67 5.09 3.52
CA THR A 59 -10.83 5.49 2.11
C THR A 59 -11.84 4.60 1.40
N VAL A 60 -11.86 3.31 1.75
CA VAL A 60 -12.70 2.31 1.06
C VAL A 60 -14.10 2.20 1.66
N THR A 61 -14.25 2.47 2.96
CA THR A 61 -15.53 2.44 3.68
C THR A 61 -16.47 3.59 3.29
N ASP A 62 -15.95 4.81 3.08
CA ASP A 62 -16.81 5.99 2.95
C ASP A 62 -17.21 6.36 1.51
N GLY A 63 -16.48 5.89 0.49
CA GLY A 63 -16.51 6.57 -0.82
C GLY A 63 -16.98 5.76 -2.03
N TRP A 64 -16.81 4.44 -2.05
CA TRP A 64 -16.83 3.70 -3.32
C TRP A 64 -18.21 3.16 -3.72
N PHE A 65 -18.91 2.47 -2.82
CA PHE A 65 -20.23 1.89 -3.13
C PHE A 65 -21.34 2.92 -3.35
N ARG A 66 -21.34 4.05 -2.62
CA ARG A 66 -22.31 5.14 -2.84
C ARG A 66 -22.27 5.67 -4.28
N ARG A 67 -21.13 5.56 -4.97
CA ARG A 67 -20.98 6.01 -6.37
C ARG A 67 -21.42 4.95 -7.39
N GLN A 68 -21.25 3.67 -7.09
CA GLN A 68 -21.68 2.56 -7.96
C GLN A 68 -23.20 2.34 -7.91
N ALA A 69 -23.81 2.40 -6.73
CA ALA A 69 -25.26 2.22 -6.58
C ALA A 69 -26.06 3.27 -7.37
N ASN A 70 -25.62 4.54 -7.37
CA ASN A 70 -26.27 5.61 -8.14
C ASN A 70 -26.13 5.44 -9.67
N ALA A 71 -25.05 4.80 -10.15
CA ALA A 71 -24.87 4.54 -11.58
C ALA A 71 -25.86 3.50 -12.13
N THR A 72 -26.34 2.58 -11.28
CA THR A 72 -27.31 1.54 -11.66
C THR A 72 -28.76 2.01 -11.59
N THR A 73 -29.08 3.06 -10.82
CA THR A 73 -30.47 3.54 -10.63
C THR A 73 -30.91 4.63 -11.61
N GLY A 74 -30.10 5.01 -12.59
CA GLY A 74 -30.46 6.03 -13.59
C GLY A 74 -30.62 7.45 -13.03
N VAL A 75 -30.32 7.67 -11.74
CA VAL A 75 -30.12 9.00 -11.21
C VAL A 75 -28.70 9.38 -11.59
N VAL A 76 -28.56 10.35 -12.50
CA VAL A 76 -27.27 11.01 -12.78
C VAL A 76 -26.88 11.80 -11.53
N GLY A 77 -26.50 11.08 -10.47
CA GLY A 77 -25.86 11.64 -9.30
C GLY A 77 -24.51 12.12 -9.77
N GLU A 78 -24.32 13.45 -9.73
CA GLU A 78 -23.12 14.17 -10.13
C GLU A 78 -21.85 13.33 -9.92
N ARG A 79 -21.06 13.17 -10.98
CA ARG A 79 -19.65 12.80 -10.87
C ARG A 79 -19.06 13.70 -9.80
N PRO A 80 -18.59 13.18 -8.65
CA PRO A 80 -18.17 14.06 -7.56
C PRO A 80 -17.09 15.00 -8.07
N THR A 81 -17.43 16.30 -8.13
CA THR A 81 -16.52 17.42 -8.35
C THR A 81 -15.82 17.84 -7.07
N ALA A 82 -15.94 17.05 -5.99
CA ALA A 82 -14.95 17.11 -4.93
C ALA A 82 -13.62 16.71 -5.57
N PRO A 83 -12.59 17.58 -5.55
CA PRO A 83 -11.30 17.16 -6.01
C PRO A 83 -10.96 15.94 -5.16
N ALA A 84 -10.78 14.78 -5.80
CA ALA A 84 -9.71 13.90 -5.35
C ALA A 84 -8.48 14.79 -5.46
N ALA A 85 -8.24 15.64 -4.46
CA ALA A 85 -7.05 16.46 -4.36
C ALA A 85 -5.95 15.45 -4.52
N ALA A 86 -5.31 15.42 -5.69
CA ALA A 86 -4.58 14.26 -6.21
C ALA A 86 -3.72 13.71 -5.09
N ARG A 87 -4.26 12.71 -4.35
CA ARG A 87 -3.64 12.28 -3.11
C ARG A 87 -2.40 11.58 -3.62
N ARG A 88 -1.24 12.17 -3.38
CA ARG A 88 0.00 11.55 -3.82
C ARG A 88 0.07 10.23 -3.07
N SER A 89 -0.08 9.14 -3.83
CA SER A 89 0.09 7.79 -3.31
C SER A 89 1.44 7.72 -2.59
N GLN A 90 1.43 7.35 -1.32
CA GLN A 90 2.65 7.23 -0.55
C GLN A 90 3.42 6.00 -1.02
N VAL A 91 4.65 6.19 -1.48
CA VAL A 91 5.50 5.10 -1.96
C VAL A 91 6.33 4.54 -0.80
N TYR A 92 6.22 3.23 -0.60
CA TYR A 92 7.00 2.46 0.36
C TYR A 92 7.86 1.42 -0.36
N TRP A 93 9.00 1.10 0.24
CA TRP A 93 9.88 0.02 -0.17
C TRP A 93 9.56 -1.26 0.59
N SER A 94 9.45 -2.35 -0.16
CA SER A 94 9.48 -3.70 0.42
C SER A 94 10.90 -4.08 0.84
N LEU A 95 11.04 -5.11 1.68
CA LEU A 95 12.36 -5.67 2.03
C LEU A 95 13.20 -6.05 0.80
N ARG A 96 12.54 -6.50 -0.28
CA ARG A 96 13.21 -6.80 -1.56
C ARG A 96 13.80 -5.54 -2.20
N GLN A 97 13.04 -4.45 -2.22
CA GLN A 97 13.48 -3.19 -2.82
C GLN A 97 14.57 -2.52 -2.00
N ILE A 98 14.49 -2.60 -0.67
CA ILE A 98 15.57 -2.18 0.23
C ILE A 98 16.86 -2.92 -0.12
N GLY A 99 16.79 -4.24 -0.33
CA GLY A 99 17.94 -5.02 -0.76
C GLY A 99 18.51 -4.54 -2.09
N ALA A 100 17.66 -4.31 -3.08
CA ALA A 100 18.09 -3.80 -4.37
C ALA A 100 18.80 -2.43 -4.27
N GLU A 101 18.22 -1.49 -3.51
CA GLU A 101 18.79 -0.15 -3.30
C GLU A 101 20.16 -0.22 -2.60
N LEU A 102 20.29 -1.07 -1.57
CA LEU A 102 21.51 -1.16 -0.77
C LEU A 102 22.57 -2.09 -1.38
N GLY A 103 22.28 -2.72 -2.52
CA GLY A 103 23.14 -3.74 -3.13
C GLY A 103 23.27 -5.01 -2.27
N ARG A 104 22.20 -5.39 -1.55
CA ARG A 104 22.14 -6.55 -0.65
C ARG A 104 21.10 -7.57 -1.10
N GLY A 105 21.38 -8.85 -0.85
CA GLY A 105 20.42 -9.92 -1.10
C GLY A 105 19.20 -9.81 -0.16
N ARG A 106 18.03 -10.27 -0.63
CA ARG A 106 16.79 -10.28 0.15
C ARG A 106 16.95 -10.97 1.50
N SER A 107 17.69 -12.08 1.56
CA SER A 107 17.92 -12.84 2.80
C SER A 107 18.68 -12.02 3.86
N THR A 108 19.60 -11.14 3.44
CA THR A 108 20.32 -10.25 4.35
C THR A 108 19.37 -9.21 4.96
N VAL A 109 18.49 -8.63 4.13
CA VAL A 109 17.53 -7.63 4.60
C VAL A 109 16.45 -8.26 5.49
N ASN A 110 15.99 -9.48 5.18
CA ASN A 110 15.10 -10.23 6.07
C ASN A 110 15.75 -10.43 7.44
N ARG A 111 17.03 -10.82 7.48
CA ARG A 111 17.75 -10.95 8.76
C ARG A 111 17.80 -9.62 9.52
N TRP A 112 18.05 -8.50 8.84
CA TRP A 112 18.03 -7.18 9.49
C TRP A 112 16.64 -6.80 10.04
N TYR A 113 15.58 -7.20 9.35
CA TYR A 113 14.22 -7.05 9.84
C TYR A 113 14.00 -7.88 11.11
N ASP A 114 14.35 -9.18 11.06
CA ASP A 114 14.17 -10.12 12.18
C ASP A 114 15.02 -9.74 13.40
N ASP A 115 16.24 -9.23 13.18
CA ASP A 115 17.16 -8.73 14.22
C ASP A 115 16.73 -7.35 14.78
N GLY A 116 15.65 -6.74 14.25
CA GLY A 116 15.16 -5.42 14.65
C GLY A 116 16.03 -4.23 14.19
N ARG A 117 17.04 -4.46 13.34
CA ARG A 117 17.93 -3.41 12.82
C ARG A 117 17.22 -2.41 11.91
N LEU A 118 16.14 -2.83 11.25
CA LEU A 118 15.30 -1.92 10.47
C LEU A 118 14.33 -1.11 11.34
N GLY A 119 14.18 -1.46 12.62
CA GLY A 119 13.12 -0.95 13.48
C GLY A 119 11.73 -1.33 12.98
N LEU A 120 10.71 -0.72 13.58
CA LEU A 120 9.32 -0.93 13.18
C LEU A 120 9.09 -0.39 11.75
N PRO A 121 8.32 -1.12 10.92
CA PRO A 121 7.95 -0.64 9.60
C PRO A 121 7.11 0.62 9.69
N ASP A 122 7.20 1.45 8.65
CA ASP A 122 6.34 2.63 8.53
C ASP A 122 4.89 2.24 8.18
N ALA A 123 4.73 1.13 7.47
CA ALA A 123 3.44 0.60 7.06
C ALA A 123 3.45 -0.93 6.91
N VAL A 124 2.27 -1.53 6.92
CA VAL A 124 2.05 -2.93 6.59
C VAL A 124 0.97 -3.06 5.52
N PHE A 125 1.14 -4.02 4.61
CA PHE A 125 0.24 -4.21 3.47
C PHE A 125 -0.39 -5.60 3.48
N GLY A 126 -1.71 -5.65 3.27
CA GLY A 126 -2.44 -6.90 3.05
C GLY A 126 -2.61 -7.75 4.31
N GLU A 127 -3.29 -8.89 4.14
CA GLU A 127 -3.55 -9.87 5.20
C GLU A 127 -2.27 -10.46 5.80
N THR A 128 -1.25 -10.62 4.95
CA THR A 128 0.08 -11.10 5.35
C THR A 128 0.89 -10.04 6.10
N ARG A 129 0.35 -8.83 6.28
CA ARG A 129 0.97 -7.69 6.97
C ARG A 129 2.41 -7.45 6.52
N GLU A 130 2.62 -7.45 5.21
CA GLU A 130 3.96 -7.32 4.65
C GLU A 130 4.59 -5.97 5.05
N PRO A 131 5.79 -5.96 5.66
CA PRO A 131 6.40 -4.75 6.16
C PRO A 131 6.89 -3.86 5.02
N ALA A 132 6.62 -2.57 5.16
CA ALA A 132 6.93 -1.55 4.17
C ALA A 132 7.55 -0.33 4.86
N TYR A 133 8.62 0.20 4.27
CA TYR A 133 9.38 1.30 4.82
C TYR A 133 9.41 2.49 3.87
N LEU A 134 9.35 3.69 4.41
CA LEU A 134 9.60 4.90 3.63
C LEU A 134 11.07 4.91 3.19
N PRO A 135 11.39 5.33 1.95
CA PRO A 135 12.77 5.50 1.51
C PRO A 135 13.59 6.37 2.47
N ALA A 136 12.97 7.44 3.00
CA ALA A 136 13.59 8.33 3.97
C ALA A 136 13.89 7.65 5.31
N THR A 137 13.06 6.70 5.76
CA THR A 137 13.33 5.92 6.97
C THR A 137 14.57 5.07 6.76
N ILE A 138 14.63 4.33 5.66
CA ILE A 138 15.78 3.47 5.34
C ILE A 138 17.06 4.26 5.17
N ARG A 139 17.01 5.41 4.50
CA ARG A 139 18.19 6.28 4.31
C ARG A 139 18.72 6.92 5.59
N ARG A 140 17.91 7.01 6.64
CA ARG A 140 18.34 7.47 7.97
C ARG A 140 18.98 6.35 8.79
N LEU A 141 18.74 5.10 8.42
CA LEU A 141 19.41 3.98 9.05
C LEU A 141 20.82 3.90 8.48
N ASP A 142 21.82 3.80 9.36
CA ASP A 142 23.22 3.57 8.99
C ASP A 142 23.43 2.09 8.60
N LEU A 143 22.72 1.67 7.56
CA LEU A 143 22.77 0.29 7.05
C LEU A 143 23.95 0.14 6.09
N PRO A 144 24.65 -1.00 6.13
CA PRO A 144 25.84 -1.18 5.31
C PRO A 144 25.46 -1.31 3.83
N VAL A 145 25.73 -0.27 3.05
CA VAL A 145 25.67 -0.28 1.59
C VAL A 145 26.78 -1.14 1.01
N SER A 146 26.51 -1.85 -0.08
CA SER A 146 27.58 -2.49 -0.86
C SER A 146 28.12 -1.47 -1.86
N THR A 147 29.31 -0.93 -1.61
CA THR A 147 30.09 -0.29 -2.68
C THR A 147 30.57 -1.40 -3.61
N LYS A 148 29.97 -1.49 -4.79
CA LYS A 148 30.58 -2.26 -5.88
C LYS A 148 31.83 -1.54 -6.37
#